data_AF-A0A3M0GFJ6-F1
#
_entry.id   AF-A0A3M0GFJ6-F1
#
_cell.length_a   1.000
_cell.length_b   1.000
_cell.length_c   1.000
_cell.angle_alpha   90.00
_cell.angle_beta   90.00
_cell.angle_gamma   90.00
#
_symmetry.space_group_name_H-M   'P 1'
#
loop_
_entity.id
_entity.type
_entity.pdbx_description
1 polymer ?
#
loop_
_entity_poly.entity_id
_entity_poly.type
_entity_poly.pdbx_seq_one_letter_code
_entity_poly.pdbx_strand_id
1 'polypeptide(L)'
;MSHLVGTGRAIVAVPFGWPLRDPVNQPSDHANKILWIARTHAAPLSIIATEQATGETVTKELPEGPGPSIVDMPRAGCWRFALHWGDQRDEIFIRYYGKSTSP
;
A
#
# COMPACT_ATOMS: atom_id res chain seq x y z
N MET A 1 -2.97 -4.24 16.13
CA MET A 1 -2.17 -3.95 14.93
C MET A 1 -2.79 -4.72 13.79
N SER A 2 -3.27 -4.05 12.73
CA SER A 2 -3.77 -4.74 11.54
C SER A 2 -2.59 -5.12 10.65
N HIS A 3 -2.63 -6.32 10.09
CA HIS A 3 -1.77 -6.70 8.99
C HIS A 3 -2.66 -7.22 7.87
N LEU A 4 -2.22 -7.03 6.64
CA LEU A 4 -2.89 -7.48 5.44
C LEU A 4 -1.98 -8.52 4.79
N VAL A 5 -2.54 -9.64 4.40
CA VAL A 5 -1.79 -10.73 3.76
C VAL A 5 -2.13 -10.70 2.28
N GLY A 6 -1.11 -10.75 1.41
CA GLY A 6 -1.30 -10.92 -0.01
C GLY A 6 -2.09 -12.19 -0.33
N THR A 7 -2.81 -12.20 -1.44
CA THR A 7 -3.67 -13.33 -1.86
C THR A 7 -2.84 -14.60 -2.12
N GLY A 8 -1.64 -14.47 -2.66
CA GLY A 8 -0.63 -15.53 -2.80
C GLY A 8 0.15 -15.82 -1.51
N ARG A 9 -0.12 -15.06 -0.44
CA ARG A 9 0.51 -15.12 0.88
C ARG A 9 2.01 -14.89 0.86
N ALA A 10 2.60 -14.43 -0.24
CA ALA A 10 4.04 -14.27 -0.44
C ALA A 10 4.58 -13.01 0.23
N ILE A 11 3.70 -12.05 0.53
CA ILE A 11 4.01 -10.81 1.22
C ILE A 11 2.92 -10.42 2.22
N VAL A 12 3.33 -9.78 3.31
CA VAL A 12 2.47 -9.17 4.31
C VAL A 12 2.72 -7.68 4.35
N ALA A 13 1.65 -6.88 4.41
CA ALA A 13 1.72 -5.45 4.65
C ALA A 13 1.29 -5.14 6.08
N VAL A 14 2.14 -4.41 6.80
CA VAL A 14 1.88 -3.96 8.18
C VAL A 14 1.89 -2.43 8.20
N PRO A 15 0.72 -1.79 8.17
CA PRO A 15 0.60 -0.34 8.36
C PRO A 15 1.13 0.09 9.73
N PHE A 16 1.98 1.13 9.77
CA PHE A 16 2.44 1.73 11.03
C PHE A 16 1.33 2.55 11.71
N GLY A 17 0.42 3.10 10.92
CA GLY A 17 -0.80 3.77 11.37
C GLY A 17 -2.01 3.11 10.76
N TRP A 18 -3.09 2.96 11.55
CA TRP A 18 -4.35 2.42 11.05
C TRP A 18 -5.53 3.34 11.42
N PRO A 19 -6.46 3.61 10.48
CA PRO A 19 -6.40 3.25 9.06
C PRO A 19 -5.35 4.05 8.27
N LEU A 20 -4.99 3.56 7.08
CA LEU A 20 -4.33 4.40 6.07
C LEU A 20 -5.31 5.47 5.58
N ARG A 21 -4.82 6.66 5.29
CA ARG A 21 -5.66 7.84 4.99
C ARG A 21 -5.28 8.50 3.68
N ASP A 22 -6.23 9.18 3.06
CA ASP A 22 -5.96 10.07 1.93
C ASP A 22 -4.97 11.19 2.34
N PRO A 23 -3.84 11.38 1.65
CA PRO A 23 -2.86 12.42 1.95
C PRO A 23 -3.39 13.85 1.72
N VAL A 24 -4.35 14.07 0.82
CA VAL A 24 -4.93 15.40 0.54
C VAL A 24 -5.57 16.01 1.79
N ASN A 25 -6.01 15.15 2.71
CA ASN A 25 -6.75 15.53 3.90
C ASN A 25 -5.97 15.33 5.21
N GLN A 26 -4.66 15.09 5.12
CA GLN A 26 -3.76 14.94 6.26
C GLN A 26 -2.87 16.18 6.43
N PRO A 27 -2.37 16.46 7.65
CA PRO A 27 -1.34 17.48 7.83
C PRO A 27 -0.10 17.12 7.01
N SER A 28 0.63 18.13 6.50
CA SER A 28 1.70 17.93 5.50
C SER A 28 2.91 17.15 6.01
N ASP A 29 3.04 16.97 7.32
CA ASP A 29 4.08 16.18 8.00
C ASP A 29 3.66 14.72 8.25
N HIS A 30 2.45 14.32 7.81
CA HIS A 30 1.96 12.95 7.90
C HIS A 30 2.06 12.22 6.56
N ALA A 31 2.42 10.94 6.62
CA ALA A 31 2.46 10.05 5.48
C ALA A 31 2.03 8.64 5.86
N ASN A 32 1.50 7.88 4.90
CA ASN A 32 1.14 6.49 5.11
C ASN A 32 2.38 5.61 5.05
N LYS A 33 2.78 5.04 6.19
CA LYS A 33 3.93 4.12 6.26
C LYS A 33 3.47 2.67 6.38
N ILE A 34 4.04 1.81 5.56
CA ILE A 34 3.78 0.37 5.52
C ILE A 34 5.11 -0.37 5.66
N LEU A 35 5.18 -1.37 6.54
CA LEU A 35 6.23 -2.39 6.52
C LEU A 35 5.79 -3.53 5.61
N TRP A 36 6.54 -3.76 4.55
CA TRP A 36 6.39 -4.92 3.66
C TRP A 36 7.29 -6.06 4.12
N ILE A 37 6.70 -7.22 4.43
CA ILE A 37 7.42 -8.42 4.85
C ILE A 37 7.19 -9.48 3.77
N ALA A 38 8.15 -9.64 2.87
CA ALA A 38 8.12 -10.66 1.83
C ALA A 38 8.86 -11.93 2.28
N ARG A 39 8.53 -13.08 1.69
CA ARG A 39 9.32 -14.31 1.91
C ARG A 39 10.76 -14.22 1.39
N THR A 40 10.98 -13.38 0.39
CA THR A 40 12.29 -13.12 -0.22
C THR A 40 12.50 -11.60 -0.29
N HIS A 41 13.71 -11.13 0.01
CA HIS A 41 13.98 -9.71 0.23
C HIS A 41 14.89 -9.05 -0.80
N ALA A 42 15.49 -9.79 -1.73
CA ALA A 42 16.51 -9.26 -2.64
C ALA A 42 15.94 -8.88 -4.02
N ALA A 43 15.18 -7.78 -4.08
CA ALA A 43 14.87 -7.07 -5.33
C ALA A 43 14.07 -5.78 -5.04
N PRO A 44 14.17 -4.75 -5.91
CA PRO A 44 13.23 -3.63 -5.91
C PRO A 44 11.78 -4.12 -5.96
N LEU A 45 10.90 -3.40 -5.26
CA LEU A 45 9.47 -3.68 -5.22
C LEU A 45 8.72 -2.65 -6.07
N SER A 46 8.12 -3.12 -7.17
CA SER A 46 7.19 -2.33 -7.98
C SER A 46 5.76 -2.59 -7.53
N ILE A 47 4.99 -1.52 -7.38
CA ILE A 47 3.59 -1.54 -6.99
C ILE A 47 2.79 -0.87 -8.10
N ILE A 48 1.91 -1.62 -8.76
CA ILE A 48 0.87 -1.05 -9.62
C ILE A 48 -0.43 -1.07 -8.81
N ALA A 49 -0.82 0.09 -8.31
CA ALA A 49 -2.05 0.27 -7.56
C ALA A 49 -3.19 0.65 -8.51
N THR A 50 -4.35 0.01 -8.40
CA THR A 50 -5.57 0.32 -9.16
C THR A 50 -6.72 0.60 -8.19
N GLU A 51 -7.33 1.78 -8.25
CA GLU A 51 -8.52 2.13 -7.47
C GLU A 51 -9.73 1.37 -8.03
N GLN A 52 -10.47 0.68 -7.17
CA GLN A 52 -11.50 -0.27 -7.59
C GLN A 52 -12.75 0.39 -8.19
N ALA A 53 -13.10 1.61 -7.79
CA ALA A 53 -14.29 2.29 -8.27
C ALA A 53 -14.05 3.11 -9.54
N THR A 54 -12.86 3.71 -9.69
CA THR A 54 -12.55 4.58 -10.83
C THR A 54 -11.59 3.97 -11.85
N GLY A 55 -10.89 2.89 -11.49
CA GLY A 55 -9.84 2.31 -12.33
C GLY A 55 -8.58 3.19 -12.40
N GLU A 56 -8.47 4.22 -11.57
CA GLU A 56 -7.26 5.06 -11.50
C GLU A 56 -6.04 4.21 -11.16
N THR A 57 -4.95 4.37 -11.91
CA THR A 57 -3.73 3.60 -11.70
C THR A 57 -2.58 4.48 -11.24
N VAL A 58 -1.84 4.01 -10.24
CA VAL A 58 -0.62 4.66 -9.73
C VAL A 58 0.49 3.62 -9.63
N THR A 59 1.65 3.95 -10.18
CA THR A 59 2.86 3.13 -10.01
C THR A 59 3.73 3.72 -8.90
N LYS A 60 4.22 2.87 -7.99
CA LYS A 60 5.25 3.21 -7.01
C LYS A 60 6.41 2.24 -7.16
N GLU A 61 7.61 2.78 -7.18
CA GLU A 61 8.84 1.99 -7.16
C GLU A 61 9.52 2.16 -5.80
N LEU A 62 9.89 1.04 -5.19
CA LEU A 62 10.61 0.98 -3.92
C LEU A 62 11.96 0.31 -4.19
N PRO A 63 13.02 1.09 -4.49
CA PRO A 63 14.32 0.55 -4.92
C PRO A 63 14.97 -0.39 -3.91
N GLU A 64 14.75 -0.13 -2.61
CA GLU A 64 15.25 -0.95 -1.49
C GLU A 64 14.45 -2.24 -1.27
N GLY A 65 13.40 -2.48 -2.08
CA GLY A 65 12.61 -3.70 -2.01
C GLY A 65 11.60 -3.74 -0.85
N PRO A 66 11.08 -4.94 -0.52
CA PRO A 66 10.19 -5.13 0.62
C PRO A 66 10.85 -4.71 1.95
N GLY A 67 10.30 -3.67 2.55
CA GLY A 67 10.73 -3.11 3.83
C GLY A 67 9.80 -1.98 4.29
N PRO A 68 10.22 -1.13 5.25
CA PRO A 68 9.44 0.04 5.64
C PRO A 68 9.44 1.11 4.53
N SER A 69 8.26 1.53 4.07
CA SER A 69 8.13 2.49 2.97
C SER A 69 6.96 3.44 3.16
N ILE A 70 7.07 4.66 2.62
CA ILE A 70 5.97 5.61 2.49
C ILE A 70 5.20 5.28 1.22
N VAL A 71 3.89 5.04 1.36
CA VAL A 71 3.01 4.62 0.26
C VAL A 71 1.72 5.42 0.36
N ASP A 72 1.72 6.62 -0.22
CA ASP A 72 0.53 7.47 -0.34
C ASP A 72 -0.16 7.26 -1.68
N MET A 73 -1.49 7.12 -1.63
CA MET A 73 -2.36 7.08 -2.80
C MET A 73 -3.06 8.44 -3.00
N PRO A 74 -3.41 8.85 -4.22
CA PRO A 74 -3.95 10.18 -4.49
C PRO A 74 -5.30 10.50 -3.84
N ARG A 75 -6.03 9.47 -3.40
CA ARG A 75 -7.39 9.58 -2.86
C ARG A 75 -7.76 8.41 -1.97
N ALA A 76 -8.80 8.64 -1.15
CA ALA A 76 -9.51 7.57 -0.47
C ALA A 76 -10.12 6.58 -1.47
N GLY A 77 -10.20 5.31 -1.07
CA GLY A 77 -10.68 4.22 -1.92
C GLY A 77 -10.19 2.86 -1.49
N CYS A 78 -10.74 1.82 -2.13
CA CYS A 78 -10.19 0.47 -2.05
C CYS A 78 -9.24 0.30 -3.22
N TRP A 79 -7.97 0.07 -2.94
CA TRP A 79 -6.94 -0.07 -3.95
C TRP A 79 -6.47 -1.52 -4.01
N ARG A 80 -6.41 -2.07 -5.23
CA ARG A 80 -5.75 -3.33 -5.53
C ARG A 80 -4.30 -3.05 -5.89
N PHE A 81 -3.36 -3.59 -5.15
CA PHE A 81 -1.93 -3.43 -5.38
C PHE A 81 -1.40 -4.72 -6.01
N ALA A 82 -1.01 -4.65 -7.27
CA ALA A 82 -0.22 -5.70 -7.92
C ALA A 82 1.26 -5.48 -7.61
N LEU A 83 1.85 -6.42 -6.89
CA LEU A 83 3.20 -6.33 -6.32
C LEU A 83 4.16 -7.22 -7.12
N HIS A 84 5.33 -6.69 -7.44
CA HIS A 84 6.38 -7.39 -8.19
C HIS A 84 7.74 -7.13 -7.55
N TRP A 85 8.50 -8.19 -7.23
CA TRP A 85 9.87 -8.07 -6.76
C TRP A 85 10.69 -9.29 -7.21
N GLY A 86 11.71 -9.06 -8.04
CA GLY A 86 12.39 -10.14 -8.75
C GLY A 86 11.39 -10.96 -9.57
N ASP A 87 11.42 -12.28 -9.42
CA ASP A 87 10.45 -13.19 -10.06
C ASP A 87 9.16 -13.39 -9.26
N GLN A 88 9.05 -12.77 -8.08
CA GLN A 88 7.88 -12.92 -7.21
C GLN A 88 6.77 -11.95 -7.60
N ARG A 89 5.53 -12.41 -7.45
CA ARG A 89 4.32 -11.62 -7.61
C ARG A 89 3.35 -11.90 -6.47
N ASP A 90 2.62 -10.89 -6.05
CA ASP A 90 1.46 -11.05 -5.17
C ASP A 90 0.48 -9.91 -5.40
N GLU A 91 -0.71 -10.02 -4.83
CA GLU A 91 -1.73 -8.99 -4.87
C GLU A 91 -2.29 -8.75 -3.47
N ILE A 92 -2.46 -7.49 -3.11
CA ILE A 92 -3.05 -7.10 -1.83
C ILE A 92 -4.08 -5.99 -2.03
N PHE A 93 -5.18 -6.07 -1.28
CA PHE A 93 -6.22 -5.03 -1.28
C PHE A 93 -6.06 -4.18 -0.03
N ILE A 94 -5.89 -2.88 -0.22
CA ILE A 94 -5.65 -1.93 0.87
C ILE A 94 -6.66 -0.79 0.76
N ARG A 95 -7.33 -0.48 1.87
CA ARG A 95 -8.30 0.62 1.93
C ARG A 95 -7.64 1.88 2.50
N TYR A 96 -7.74 2.97 1.75
CA TYR A 96 -7.42 4.32 2.19
C TYR A 96 -8.72 5.02 2.57
N TYR A 97 -8.77 5.58 3.77
CA TYR A 97 -9.95 6.23 4.32
C TYR A 97 -9.86 7.74 4.14
N GLY A 98 -10.99 8.35 3.77
CA GLY A 98 -11.15 9.80 3.82
C GLY A 98 -11.33 10.30 5.26
N LYS A 99 -11.62 11.60 5.43
CA LYS A 99 -12.08 12.08 6.73
C LYS A 99 -13.34 11.32 7.14
N SER A 100 -13.40 10.91 8.41
CA SER A 100 -14.67 10.51 9.01
C SER A 100 -15.53 11.76 9.07
N THR A 101 -16.55 11.85 8.23
CA THR A 101 -17.65 12.78 8.47
C THR A 101 -18.43 12.19 9.63
N SER A 102 -18.15 12.62 10.87
CA SER A 102 -19.18 12.47 11.90
C SER A 102 -20.40 13.25 11.44
N PRO A 103 -21.62 12.70 11.59
CA PRO A 103 -22.84 13.47 11.41
C PRO A 103 -22.89 14.65 12.41
#